data_AF-A0A1X2ZKD8-F1
#
_entry.id   AF-A0A1X2ZKD8-F1
#
_cell.length_a   1.000
_cell.length_b   1.000
_cell.length_c   1.000
_cell.angle_alpha   90.00
_cell.angle_beta   90.00
_cell.angle_gamma   90.00
#
_symmetry.space_group_name_H-M   'P 1'
#
loop_
_entity.id
_entity.type
_entity.pdbx_description
1 polymer ?
#
loop_
_entity_poly.entity_id
_entity_poly.type
_entity_poly.pdbx_seq_one_letter_code
_entity_poly.pdbx_strand_id
1 'polypeptide(L)'
;MDTVEFVKDRKWPNTDSRILEIPVAGLGNVAVQDWSMLDDVRFAGYLLPEPLRDRYFGLLEQDDDPPETAWDAFMDDLWEAVDAMGPEEQADWFGEIHDPATIRARYWVHDGIEYLDAAHTMPRDE
;
A
#
# COMPACT_ATOMS: atom_id res chain seq x y z
N MET A 1 6.05 2.21 -19.43
CA MET A 1 5.37 2.66 -18.20
C MET A 1 5.70 1.64 -17.16
N ASP A 2 6.18 2.09 -16.01
CA ASP A 2 6.67 1.18 -14.99
C ASP A 2 5.51 0.70 -14.16
N THR A 3 5.39 -0.61 -14.02
CA THR A 3 4.33 -1.25 -13.25
C THR A 3 4.92 -2.24 -12.26
N VAL A 4 4.13 -2.55 -11.25
CA VAL A 4 4.36 -3.69 -10.38
C VAL A 4 3.20 -4.66 -10.57
N GLU A 5 3.53 -5.92 -10.75
CA GLU A 5 2.58 -7.02 -10.82
C GLU A 5 2.58 -7.81 -9.52
N PHE A 6 1.40 -7.97 -8.93
CA PHE A 6 1.20 -8.85 -7.79
C PHE A 6 0.44 -10.10 -8.21
N VAL A 7 1.04 -11.26 -7.99
CA VAL A 7 0.47 -12.56 -8.35
C VAL A 7 -0.07 -13.25 -7.10
N LYS A 8 -1.38 -13.49 -7.05
CA LYS A 8 -2.03 -14.24 -5.96
C LYS A 8 -2.23 -15.72 -6.31
N ASP A 9 -2.39 -16.55 -5.29
CA ASP A 9 -2.84 -17.94 -5.49
C ASP A 9 -4.30 -18.05 -5.95
N ARG A 10 -5.12 -17.07 -5.59
CA ARG A 10 -6.53 -16.91 -5.99
C ARG A 10 -6.73 -15.63 -6.81
N LYS A 11 -7.91 -15.48 -7.41
CA LYS A 11 -8.25 -14.27 -8.17
C LYS A 11 -8.28 -13.05 -7.24
N TRP A 12 -7.87 -11.90 -7.75
CA TRP A 12 -8.06 -10.63 -7.06
C TRP A 12 -9.55 -10.30 -6.93
N PRO A 13 -9.99 -9.68 -5.82
CA PRO A 13 -11.38 -9.25 -5.66
C PRO A 13 -11.86 -8.45 -6.86
N ASN A 14 -13.08 -8.71 -7.32
CA ASN A 14 -13.71 -8.01 -8.46
C ASN A 14 -12.98 -8.15 -9.81
N THR A 15 -12.05 -9.09 -9.95
CA THR A 15 -11.38 -9.39 -11.23
C THR A 15 -11.48 -10.86 -11.61
N ASP A 16 -11.23 -11.16 -12.88
CA ASP A 16 -11.04 -12.54 -13.37
C ASP A 16 -9.58 -13.01 -13.37
N SER A 17 -8.66 -12.19 -12.85
CA SER A 17 -7.22 -12.41 -12.93
C SER A 17 -6.62 -12.76 -11.56
N ARG A 18 -5.53 -13.53 -11.57
CA ARG A 18 -4.64 -13.73 -10.41
C ARG A 18 -3.50 -12.70 -10.38
N ILE A 19 -3.33 -11.94 -11.45
CA ILE A 19 -2.32 -10.91 -11.62
C ILE A 19 -3.04 -9.57 -11.54
N LEU A 20 -2.56 -8.71 -10.64
CA LEU A 20 -2.95 -7.31 -10.55
C LEU A 20 -1.73 -6.48 -10.92
N GLU A 21 -1.85 -5.73 -12.03
CA GLU A 21 -0.84 -4.79 -12.48
C GLU A 21 -1.22 -3.39 -11.99
N ILE A 22 -0.29 -2.72 -11.30
CA ILE A 22 -0.47 -1.36 -10.78
C ILE A 22 0.67 -0.48 -11.30
N PRO A 23 0.40 0.70 -11.89
CA PRO A 23 1.45 1.66 -12.21
C PRO A 23 2.24 2.06 -10.97
N VAL A 24 3.58 2.04 -11.04
CA VAL A 24 4.45 2.37 -9.90
C VAL A 24 4.12 3.77 -9.35
N ALA A 25 3.91 4.74 -10.24
CA ALA A 25 3.55 6.11 -9.87
C ALA A 25 2.18 6.24 -9.14
N GLY A 26 1.35 5.20 -9.18
CA GLY A 26 0.05 5.17 -8.50
C GLY A 26 -0.03 4.16 -7.35
N LEU A 27 1.05 3.44 -7.05
CA LEU A 27 1.03 2.33 -6.09
C LEU A 27 0.68 2.79 -4.67
N GLY A 28 1.36 3.82 -4.17
CA GLY A 28 1.03 4.43 -2.87
C GLY A 28 -0.43 4.88 -2.80
N ASN A 29 -0.96 5.45 -3.89
CA ASN A 29 -2.36 5.88 -3.98
C ASN A 29 -3.36 4.74 -3.84
N VAL A 30 -3.11 3.64 -4.53
CA VAL A 30 -3.95 2.45 -4.41
C VAL A 30 -3.83 1.85 -3.00
N ALA A 31 -2.61 1.76 -2.45
CA ALA A 31 -2.37 1.19 -1.13
C ALA A 31 -3.09 1.95 0.00
N VAL A 32 -3.02 3.29 0.02
CA VAL A 32 -3.73 4.10 1.03
C VAL A 32 -5.25 3.97 0.88
N GLN A 33 -5.77 3.93 -0.35
CA GLN A 33 -7.20 3.73 -0.58
C GLN A 33 -7.66 2.37 -0.08
N ASP A 34 -6.96 1.31 -0.41
CA ASP A 34 -7.29 -0.05 0.03
C ASP A 34 -7.19 -0.20 1.55
N TRP A 35 -6.15 0.40 2.16
CA TRP A 35 -6.02 0.47 3.62
C TRP A 35 -7.22 1.17 4.28
N SER A 36 -7.68 2.28 3.72
CA SER A 36 -8.81 3.06 4.26
C SER A 36 -10.15 2.31 4.20
N MET A 37 -10.24 1.27 3.37
CA MET A 37 -11.44 0.43 3.21
C MET A 37 -11.39 -0.85 4.05
N LEU A 38 -10.36 -1.06 4.87
CA LEU A 38 -10.27 -2.23 5.74
C LEU A 38 -11.33 -2.18 6.85
N ASP A 39 -12.17 -3.21 6.91
CA ASP A 39 -13.21 -3.34 7.95
C ASP A 39 -12.63 -3.59 9.35
N ASP A 40 -11.50 -4.30 9.44
CA ASP A 40 -10.83 -4.59 10.70
C ASP A 40 -9.91 -3.42 11.09
N VAL A 41 -10.47 -2.49 11.88
CA VAL A 41 -9.78 -1.29 12.37
C VAL A 41 -8.51 -1.60 13.16
N ARG A 42 -8.46 -2.76 13.85
CA ARG A 42 -7.25 -3.12 14.61
C ARG A 42 -6.16 -3.57 13.66
N PHE A 43 -6.49 -4.42 12.69
CA PHE A 43 -5.57 -4.82 11.65
C PHE A 43 -5.07 -3.60 10.86
N ALA A 44 -5.97 -2.72 10.43
CA ALA A 44 -5.62 -1.47 9.74
C ALA A 44 -4.62 -0.62 10.56
N GLY A 45 -4.87 -0.44 11.86
CA GLY A 45 -3.95 0.29 12.74
C GLY A 45 -2.57 -0.35 12.81
N TYR A 46 -2.47 -1.68 12.93
CA TYR A 46 -1.17 -2.35 13.01
C TYR A 46 -0.36 -2.32 11.71
N LEU A 47 -1.01 -2.14 10.57
CA LEU A 47 -0.34 -1.97 9.28
C LEU A 47 0.33 -0.60 9.13
N LEU A 48 -0.02 0.39 9.96
CA LEU A 48 0.57 1.72 9.85
C LEU A 48 2.03 1.75 10.36
N PRO A 49 2.90 2.57 9.73
CA PRO A 49 4.22 2.86 10.27
C PRO A 49 4.13 3.71 11.54
N GLU A 50 5.15 3.67 12.37
CA GLU A 50 5.29 4.64 13.47
C GLU A 50 5.75 5.99 12.92
N PRO A 51 5.26 7.12 13.45
CA PRO A 51 4.38 7.28 14.62
C PRO A 51 2.87 7.30 14.29
N LEU A 52 2.48 7.04 13.04
CA LEU A 52 1.07 7.12 12.61
C LEU A 52 0.20 6.07 13.30
N ARG A 53 0.75 4.89 13.59
CA ARG A 53 0.04 3.85 14.34
C ARG A 53 -0.46 4.35 15.70
N ASP A 54 0.42 4.91 16.53
CA ASP A 54 0.06 5.42 17.84
C ASP A 54 -1.01 6.51 17.74
N ARG A 55 -0.89 7.41 16.76
CA ARG A 55 -1.89 8.45 16.52
C ARG A 55 -3.23 7.89 16.08
N TYR A 56 -3.24 6.88 15.20
CA TYR A 56 -4.45 6.22 14.73
C TYR A 56 -5.22 5.58 15.89
N PHE A 57 -4.54 4.79 16.73
CA PHE A 57 -5.18 4.21 17.91
C PHE A 57 -5.60 5.28 18.92
N GLY A 58 -4.81 6.33 19.10
CA GLY A 58 -5.19 7.49 19.93
C GLY A 58 -6.42 8.25 19.41
N LEU A 59 -6.73 8.20 18.12
CA LEU A 59 -7.99 8.72 17.57
C LEU A 59 -9.15 7.75 17.84
N LEU A 60 -8.94 6.44 17.69
CA LEU A 60 -9.98 5.44 17.95
C LEU A 60 -10.37 5.29 19.42
N GLU A 61 -9.47 5.56 20.35
CA GLU A 61 -9.68 5.39 21.79
C GLU A 61 -10.32 6.61 22.49
N GLN A 62 -10.66 7.66 21.74
CA GLN A 62 -11.31 8.84 22.33
C GLN A 62 -12.73 8.50 22.82
N ASP A 63 -13.08 9.00 24.01
CA ASP A 63 -14.41 8.81 24.60
C ASP A 63 -15.53 9.44 23.74
N ASP A 64 -15.18 10.50 22.99
CA ASP A 64 -16.03 11.15 21.99
C ASP A 64 -15.52 10.85 20.58
N ASP A 65 -16.42 10.77 19.59
CA ASP A 65 -16.03 10.62 18.18
C ASP A 65 -15.14 11.79 17.74
N PRO A 66 -13.90 11.54 17.27
CA PRO A 66 -13.02 12.59 16.80
C PRO A 66 -13.66 13.39 15.66
N PRO A 67 -13.43 14.71 15.57
CA PRO A 67 -13.96 15.50 14.46
C PRO A 67 -13.37 15.03 13.12
N GLU A 68 -14.13 15.16 12.05
CA GLU A 68 -13.72 14.82 10.67
C GLU A 68 -12.37 15.47 10.32
N THR A 69 -12.13 16.71 10.74
CA THR A 69 -10.87 17.42 10.49
C THR A 69 -9.64 16.76 11.15
N ALA A 70 -9.81 15.98 12.23
CA ALA A 70 -8.73 15.22 12.84
C ALA A 70 -8.38 13.97 12.01
N TRP A 71 -9.39 13.33 11.42
CA TRP A 71 -9.22 12.23 10.48
C TRP A 71 -8.63 12.70 9.15
N ASP A 72 -9.07 13.85 8.62
CA ASP A 72 -8.48 14.46 7.42
C ASP A 72 -6.99 14.74 7.63
N ALA A 73 -6.63 15.38 8.74
CA ALA A 73 -5.23 15.66 9.07
C ALA A 73 -4.41 14.39 9.34
N PHE A 74 -5.05 13.28 9.72
CA PHE A 74 -4.36 11.98 9.82
C PHE A 74 -4.12 11.39 8.43
N MET A 75 -5.12 11.46 7.54
CA MET A 75 -5.00 10.99 6.17
C MET A 75 -3.95 11.77 5.41
N ASP A 76 -3.87 13.09 5.56
CA ASP A 76 -2.82 13.92 4.95
C ASP A 76 -1.42 13.46 5.35
N ASP A 77 -1.20 13.18 6.64
CA ASP A 77 0.10 12.71 7.11
C ASP A 77 0.40 11.27 6.68
N LEU A 78 -0.62 10.41 6.55
CA LEU A 78 -0.47 9.07 5.97
C LEU A 78 -0.08 9.15 4.49
N TRP A 79 -0.72 10.06 3.74
CA TRP A 79 -0.37 10.33 2.35
C TRP A 79 1.09 10.77 2.21
N GLU A 80 1.53 11.73 3.04
CA GLU A 80 2.92 12.18 3.04
C GLU A 80 3.90 11.06 3.41
N ALA A 81 3.57 10.25 4.43
CA ALA A 81 4.41 9.14 4.85
C ALA A 81 4.57 8.09 3.74
N VAL A 82 3.48 7.75 3.04
CA VAL A 82 3.52 6.78 1.93
C VAL A 82 4.21 7.36 0.70
N ASP A 83 4.03 8.65 0.39
CA ASP A 83 4.76 9.32 -0.71
C ASP A 83 6.27 9.34 -0.47
N ALA A 84 6.69 9.45 0.80
CA ALA A 84 8.10 9.37 1.18
C ALA A 84 8.68 7.94 1.10
N MET A 85 7.84 6.90 1.08
CA MET A 85 8.30 5.51 0.92
C MET A 85 8.85 5.28 -0.48
N GLY A 86 9.93 4.49 -0.56
CA GLY A 86 10.39 3.99 -1.85
C GLY A 86 9.39 3.00 -2.46
N PRO A 87 9.45 2.75 -3.79
CA PRO A 87 8.53 1.83 -4.46
C PRO A 87 8.46 0.44 -3.82
N GLU A 88 9.60 -0.13 -3.40
CA GLU A 88 9.66 -1.43 -2.72
C GLU A 88 8.86 -1.43 -1.42
N GLU A 89 9.01 -0.37 -0.62
CA GLU A 89 8.33 -0.25 0.67
C GLU A 89 6.82 -0.06 0.47
N GLN A 90 6.40 0.74 -0.52
CA GLN A 90 4.99 0.85 -0.92
C GLN A 90 4.43 -0.51 -1.37
N ALA A 91 5.22 -1.30 -2.12
CA ALA A 91 4.81 -2.61 -2.61
C ALA A 91 4.74 -3.65 -1.49
N ASP A 92 5.67 -3.62 -0.53
CA ASP A 92 5.63 -4.46 0.66
C ASP A 92 4.38 -4.14 1.49
N TRP A 93 4.11 -2.85 1.72
CA TRP A 93 2.92 -2.41 2.46
C TRP A 93 1.60 -2.79 1.78
N PHE A 94 1.52 -2.62 0.46
CA PHE A 94 0.39 -3.12 -0.35
C PHE A 94 0.21 -4.64 -0.17
N GLY A 95 1.31 -5.39 -0.13
CA GLY A 95 1.29 -6.82 0.11
C GLY A 95 0.72 -7.20 1.48
N GLU A 96 1.12 -6.47 2.52
CA GLU A 96 0.62 -6.65 3.89
C GLU A 96 -0.90 -6.37 4.00
N ILE A 97 -1.38 -5.29 3.35
CA ILE A 97 -2.82 -4.96 3.27
C ILE A 97 -3.64 -6.10 2.65
N HIS A 98 -3.09 -6.76 1.63
CA HIS A 98 -3.80 -7.76 0.82
C HIS A 98 -3.57 -9.22 1.25
N ASP A 99 -3.10 -9.42 2.47
CA ASP A 99 -2.65 -10.69 3.04
C ASP A 99 -1.42 -11.26 2.31
N PRO A 100 -0.22 -11.10 2.86
CA PRO A 100 1.03 -11.48 2.20
C PRO A 100 1.13 -13.00 2.00
N ALA A 101 0.42 -13.81 2.80
CA ALA A 101 0.41 -15.27 2.64
C ALA A 101 -0.27 -15.72 1.34
N THR A 102 -1.07 -14.85 0.72
CA THR A 102 -1.78 -15.14 -0.53
C THR A 102 -1.04 -14.65 -1.77
N ILE A 103 -0.04 -13.78 -1.60
CA ILE A 103 0.80 -13.26 -2.67
C ILE A 103 1.96 -14.24 -2.89
N ARG A 104 2.10 -14.71 -4.14
CA ARG A 104 3.08 -15.74 -4.54
C ARG A 104 4.30 -15.17 -5.23
N ALA A 105 4.13 -14.04 -5.90
CA ALA A 105 5.22 -13.33 -6.55
C ALA A 105 4.88 -11.85 -6.70
N ARG A 106 5.94 -11.05 -6.72
CA ARG A 106 5.94 -9.65 -7.16
C ARG A 106 6.93 -9.54 -8.32
N TYR A 107 6.53 -8.87 -9.39
CA TYR A 107 7.41 -8.53 -10.50
C TYR A 107 7.34 -7.04 -10.77
N TRP A 108 8.48 -6.45 -11.05
CA TRP A 108 8.59 -5.07 -11.51
C TRP A 108 8.71 -5.10 -13.03
N VAL A 109 7.91 -4.31 -13.74
CA VAL A 109 7.91 -4.29 -15.21
C VAL A 109 8.40 -2.93 -15.68
N HIS A 110 9.48 -2.92 -16.44
CA HIS A 110 10.02 -1.73 -17.12
C HIS A 110 10.19 -2.03 -18.60
N ASP A 111 9.56 -1.21 -19.45
CA ASP A 111 9.52 -1.39 -20.92
C ASP A 111 9.13 -2.81 -21.39
N GLY A 112 8.22 -3.46 -20.66
CA GLY A 112 7.71 -4.80 -20.96
C GLY A 112 8.66 -5.94 -20.56
N ILE A 113 9.70 -5.65 -19.78
CA ILE A 113 10.63 -6.63 -19.22
C ILE A 113 10.36 -6.75 -17.71
N GLU A 114 10.23 -7.99 -17.23
CA GLU A 114 10.02 -8.32 -15.82
C GLU A 114 11.33 -8.42 -15.04
N TYR A 115 11.34 -7.89 -13.82
CA TYR A 115 12.44 -7.90 -12.88
C TYR A 115 11.94 -8.34 -11.50
N LEU A 116 12.85 -8.92 -10.70
CA LEU A 116 12.54 -9.40 -9.35
C LEU A 116 12.66 -8.32 -8.27
N ASP A 117 13.25 -7.18 -8.60
CA ASP A 117 13.42 -6.04 -7.70
C ASP A 117 13.25 -4.71 -8.47
N ALA A 118 12.94 -3.65 -7.73
CA ALA A 118 12.71 -2.31 -8.25
C ALA A 118 14.01 -1.62 -8.69
N ALA A 119 15.15 -2.05 -8.15
CA ALA A 119 16.45 -1.44 -8.44
C ALA A 119 16.89 -1.69 -9.89
N HIS A 120 16.33 -2.70 -10.55
CA HIS A 120 16.55 -2.98 -11.98
C HIS A 120 15.48 -2.39 -12.91
N THR A 121 14.39 -1.81 -12.37
CA THR A 121 13.38 -1.08 -13.14
C THR A 121 13.52 0.43 -13.11
N MET A 122 14.26 0.98 -12.15
CA MET A 122 14.56 2.41 -12.12
C MET A 122 15.77 2.69 -13.02
N PRO A 123 15.75 3.72 -13.89
CA PRO A 123 16.98 4.18 -14.51
C PRO A 123 17.96 4.53 -13.40
N ARG A 124 19.17 3.95 -13.44
CA ARG A 124 20.26 4.44 -12.60
C ARG A 124 20.47 5.89 -12.98
N ASP A 125 20.17 6.81 -12.08
CA ASP A 125 20.66 8.19 -12.22
C ASP A 125 22.19 8.10 -12.29
N GLU A 126 22.74 8.23 -13.50
CA GLU A 126 24.19 8.41 -13.76
C GLU A 126 24.62 9.86 -13.50
#